data_AF-A0AAJ6G0V0-F1
#
_entry.id   AF-A0AAJ6G0V0-F1
#
_cell.length_a   1.000
_cell.length_b   1.000
_cell.length_c   1.000
_cell.angle_alpha   90.00
_cell.angle_beta   90.00
_cell.angle_gamma   90.00
#
_symmetry.space_group_name_H-M   'P 1'
#
loop_
_entity.id
_entity.type
_entity.pdbx_description
1 polymer ?
#
loop_
_entity_poly.entity_id
_entity_poly.type
_entity_poly.pdbx_seq_one_letter_code
_entity_poly.pdbx_strand_id
1 'polypeptide(L)'
;MRDRLRALFGRDDDDPDRRVADPDAETPASAAAAAAARIDVRGSGGAADDATAAAGLDDLRAFVRAAGADLPTVVSSRVRHVEDLLRDAAGTVIARGASTEQRYLFQAVVDDYLPTPVRTYRSLPPSDRTPDSTATATLAGQLDVVAETVEDMHEQIRSGAIAELSSHGRFLRDRLGDGDEGLRLRGADS
;
A
#
# COMPACT_ATOMS: atom_id res chain seq x y z
N MET A 1 17.11 87.65 0.86
CA MET A 1 16.91 86.99 2.16
C MET A 1 15.73 86.05 2.03
N ARG A 2 16.02 84.78 1.70
CA ARG A 2 15.18 83.58 1.96
C ARG A 2 13.80 83.60 1.25
N ASP A 3 13.63 83.09 0.03
CA ASP A 3 14.20 81.87 -0.57
C ASP A 3 13.91 80.57 0.21
N ARG A 4 12.79 80.52 0.96
CA ARG A 4 12.43 79.33 1.76
C ARG A 4 10.95 78.96 1.90
N LEU A 5 10.01 79.55 1.16
CA LEU A 5 8.57 79.26 1.36
C LEU A 5 7.78 79.07 0.06
N ARG A 6 8.34 78.33 -0.91
CA ARG A 6 7.59 77.88 -2.09
C ARG A 6 7.94 76.47 -2.57
N ALA A 7 8.42 75.63 -1.66
CA ALA A 7 8.62 74.20 -1.87
C ALA A 7 7.85 73.47 -0.78
N LEU A 8 6.60 73.07 -1.06
CA LEU A 8 5.88 72.11 -0.20
C LEU A 8 4.64 71.45 -0.83
N PHE A 9 4.22 71.80 -2.05
CA PHE A 9 3.13 71.07 -2.72
C PHE A 9 3.34 71.03 -4.24
N GLY A 10 4.47 70.46 -4.66
CA GLY A 10 4.67 69.93 -6.01
C GLY A 10 4.61 68.41 -5.89
N ARG A 11 3.47 67.84 -6.26
CA ARG A 11 3.23 66.39 -6.30
C ARG A 11 3.68 65.93 -7.69
N ASP A 12 4.95 65.57 -7.80
CA ASP A 12 5.51 64.95 -9.00
C ASP A 12 5.12 63.47 -9.02
N ASP A 13 4.49 63.08 -10.13
CA ASP A 13 4.54 61.77 -10.79
C ASP A 13 4.63 60.52 -9.91
N ASP A 14 3.47 59.95 -9.61
CA ASP A 14 3.34 58.52 -9.31
C ASP A 14 3.70 57.74 -10.59
N ASP A 15 4.96 57.33 -10.72
CA ASP A 15 5.43 56.30 -11.67
C ASP A 15 5.16 54.91 -11.07
N PRO A 16 4.17 54.13 -11.55
CA PRO A 16 3.81 52.85 -10.96
C PRO A 16 4.74 51.69 -11.33
N ASP A 17 5.81 51.89 -12.11
CA ASP A 17 6.43 50.80 -12.88
C ASP A 17 7.89 50.44 -12.54
N ARG A 18 8.32 50.69 -11.30
CA ARG A 18 9.64 50.22 -10.82
C ARG A 18 9.58 49.15 -9.74
N ARG A 19 8.83 48.07 -9.99
CA ARG A 19 9.15 46.77 -9.39
C ARG A 19 10.24 46.13 -10.23
N VAL A 20 11.50 46.30 -9.80
CA VAL A 20 12.59 45.46 -10.27
C VAL A 20 12.24 44.03 -9.84
N ALA A 21 11.73 43.24 -10.78
CA ALA A 21 11.52 41.81 -10.58
C ALA A 21 12.90 41.18 -10.38
N ASP A 22 13.13 40.68 -9.18
CA ASP A 22 14.35 39.95 -8.83
C ASP A 22 14.42 38.69 -9.71
N PRO A 23 15.37 38.58 -10.66
CA PRO A 23 15.42 37.47 -11.61
C PRO A 23 15.75 36.13 -10.95
N ASP A 24 16.17 36.15 -9.68
CA ASP A 24 16.52 34.97 -8.88
C ASP A 24 15.45 34.60 -7.84
N ALA A 25 14.29 35.29 -7.83
CA ALA A 25 13.16 34.86 -7.02
C ALA A 25 12.60 33.56 -7.59
N GLU A 26 13.07 32.42 -7.08
CA GLU A 26 12.49 31.11 -7.32
C GLU A 26 10.97 31.25 -7.20
N THR A 27 10.28 31.09 -8.32
CA THR A 27 8.82 31.17 -8.32
C THR A 27 8.31 30.13 -7.32
N PRO A 28 7.21 30.41 -6.61
CA PRO A 28 6.65 29.46 -5.65
C PRO A 28 6.36 28.10 -6.29
N ALA A 29 6.10 28.06 -7.60
CA ALA A 29 6.00 26.83 -8.39
C ALA A 29 7.34 26.07 -8.55
N SER A 30 8.47 26.78 -8.76
CA SER A 30 9.81 26.19 -8.83
C SER A 30 10.27 25.68 -7.47
N ALA A 31 10.03 26.46 -6.41
CA ALA A 31 10.34 26.06 -5.03
C ALA A 31 9.47 24.86 -4.58
N ALA A 32 8.19 24.84 -4.96
CA ALA A 32 7.29 23.71 -4.70
C ALA A 32 7.69 22.46 -5.50
N ALA A 33 8.09 22.60 -6.76
CA ALA A 33 8.61 21.49 -7.57
C ALA A 33 9.93 20.94 -7.02
N ALA A 34 10.84 21.82 -6.56
CA ALA A 34 12.09 21.44 -5.92
C ALA A 34 11.85 20.80 -4.53
N ALA A 35 10.88 21.28 -3.76
CA ALA A 35 10.47 20.67 -2.50
C ALA A 35 9.81 19.30 -2.73
N ALA A 36 8.94 19.17 -3.73
CA ALA A 36 8.35 17.89 -4.13
C ALA A 36 9.40 16.88 -4.61
N ALA A 37 10.44 17.32 -5.32
CA ALA A 37 11.56 16.46 -5.73
C ALA A 37 12.44 16.01 -4.55
N ARG A 38 12.50 16.78 -3.44
CA ARG A 38 13.20 16.39 -2.21
C ARG A 38 12.34 15.49 -1.30
N ILE A 39 11.02 15.60 -1.43
CA ILE A 39 10.02 14.69 -0.84
C ILE A 39 9.66 13.59 -1.86
N ASP A 40 10.57 13.25 -2.77
CA ASP A 40 10.41 12.04 -3.55
C ASP A 40 10.70 10.87 -2.59
N VAL A 41 9.63 10.32 -1.99
CA VAL A 41 9.64 9.07 -1.19
C VAL A 41 10.17 7.87 -2.02
N ARG A 42 10.46 8.11 -3.30
CA ARG A 42 11.20 7.31 -4.28
C ARG A 42 12.72 7.47 -4.23
N GLY A 43 13.29 8.08 -3.18
CA GLY A 43 14.74 8.00 -2.91
C GLY A 43 15.23 6.54 -2.84
N SER A 44 16.53 6.32 -2.62
CA SER A 44 17.15 4.97 -2.54
C SER A 44 16.39 3.93 -1.69
N GLY A 45 15.57 4.35 -0.72
CA GLY A 45 14.65 3.48 0.02
C GLY A 45 13.52 2.90 -0.84
N GLY A 46 12.86 3.71 -1.69
CA GLY A 46 11.78 3.24 -2.56
C GLY A 46 12.23 2.16 -3.55
N ALA A 47 13.42 2.29 -4.16
CA ALA A 47 13.95 1.27 -5.05
C ALA A 47 14.30 -0.05 -4.33
N ALA A 48 14.76 0.02 -3.07
CA ALA A 48 15.01 -1.16 -2.25
C ALA A 48 13.70 -1.82 -1.78
N ASP A 49 12.69 -1.02 -1.44
CA ASP A 49 11.34 -1.48 -1.10
C ASP A 49 10.70 -2.18 -2.31
N ASP A 50 10.82 -1.60 -3.51
CA ASP A 50 10.29 -2.16 -4.75
C ASP A 50 10.96 -3.49 -5.11
N ALA A 51 12.29 -3.60 -4.95
CA ALA A 51 13.01 -4.85 -5.15
C ALA A 51 12.63 -5.93 -4.14
N THR A 52 12.41 -5.52 -2.88
CA THR A 52 11.94 -6.42 -1.81
C THR A 52 10.52 -6.92 -2.10
N ALA A 53 9.62 -6.03 -2.54
CA ALA A 53 8.27 -6.37 -2.95
C ALA A 53 8.25 -7.36 -4.13
N ALA A 54 9.11 -7.15 -5.13
CA ALA A 54 9.23 -8.07 -6.26
C ALA A 54 9.75 -9.46 -5.82
N ALA A 55 10.77 -9.51 -4.96
CA ALA A 55 11.28 -10.77 -4.42
C ALA A 55 10.22 -11.53 -3.61
N GLY A 56 9.48 -10.83 -2.73
CA GLY A 56 8.40 -11.42 -1.95
C GLY A 56 7.29 -12.00 -2.84
N LEU A 57 6.93 -11.34 -3.94
CA LEU A 57 5.98 -11.88 -4.90
C LEU A 57 6.47 -13.15 -5.60
N ASP A 58 7.75 -13.22 -5.95
CA ASP A 58 8.33 -14.41 -6.55
C ASP A 58 8.35 -15.59 -5.56
N ASP A 59 8.68 -15.32 -4.30
CA ASP A 59 8.61 -16.31 -3.20
C ASP A 59 7.17 -16.78 -2.96
N LEU A 60 6.21 -15.86 -2.92
CA LEU A 60 4.80 -16.17 -2.80
C LEU A 60 4.34 -17.05 -3.97
N ARG A 61 4.71 -16.68 -5.20
CA ARG A 61 4.37 -17.47 -6.39
C ARG A 61 4.94 -18.88 -6.33
N ALA A 62 6.19 -19.03 -5.89
CA ALA A 62 6.79 -20.34 -5.67
C ALA A 62 6.00 -21.15 -4.62
N PHE A 63 5.61 -20.51 -3.51
CA PHE A 63 4.78 -21.10 -2.48
C PHE A 63 3.40 -21.56 -3.01
N VAL A 64 2.69 -20.71 -3.74
CA VAL A 64 1.37 -21.02 -4.33
C VAL A 64 1.46 -22.21 -5.28
N ARG A 65 2.47 -22.25 -6.15
CA ARG A 65 2.69 -23.39 -7.06
C ARG A 65 2.97 -24.68 -6.29
N ALA A 66 3.82 -24.63 -5.26
CA ALA A 66 4.14 -25.79 -4.44
C ALA A 66 2.94 -26.29 -3.63
N ALA A 67 2.06 -25.39 -3.19
CA ALA A 67 0.86 -25.71 -2.44
C ALA A 67 -0.26 -26.28 -3.33
N GLY A 68 -0.34 -25.86 -4.60
CA GLY A 68 -1.49 -26.08 -5.47
C GLY A 68 -1.92 -27.55 -5.66
N ALA A 69 -1.00 -28.51 -5.56
CA ALA A 69 -1.34 -29.93 -5.69
C ALA A 69 -2.09 -30.49 -4.46
N ASP A 70 -1.93 -29.85 -3.30
CA ASP A 70 -2.46 -30.32 -2.00
C ASP A 70 -3.71 -29.56 -1.54
N LEU A 71 -4.18 -28.58 -2.33
CA LEU A 71 -5.29 -27.71 -1.99
C LEU A 71 -6.54 -28.12 -2.78
N PRO A 72 -7.74 -28.12 -2.14
CA PRO A 72 -8.98 -28.22 -2.89
C PRO A 72 -9.09 -27.12 -3.94
N THR A 73 -9.74 -27.43 -5.07
CA THR A 73 -9.86 -26.51 -6.22
C THR A 73 -10.35 -25.12 -5.81
N VAL A 74 -11.34 -25.06 -4.91
CA VAL A 74 -11.94 -23.82 -4.40
C VAL A 74 -10.94 -22.91 -3.69
N VAL A 75 -9.99 -23.48 -2.95
CA VAL A 75 -8.91 -22.75 -2.27
C VAL A 75 -7.85 -22.36 -3.28
N SER A 76 -7.41 -23.31 -4.12
CA SER A 76 -6.36 -23.04 -5.12
C SER A 76 -6.74 -21.90 -6.08
N SER A 77 -8.03 -21.80 -6.44
CA SER A 77 -8.55 -20.73 -7.29
C SER A 77 -8.48 -19.37 -6.60
N ARG A 78 -8.86 -19.30 -5.32
CA ARG A 78 -8.82 -18.05 -4.55
C ARG A 78 -7.40 -17.58 -4.29
N VAL A 79 -6.49 -18.49 -3.94
CA VAL A 79 -5.07 -18.16 -3.75
C VAL A 79 -4.48 -17.57 -5.04
N ARG A 80 -4.78 -18.17 -6.20
CA ARG A 80 -4.34 -17.62 -7.51
C ARG A 80 -4.95 -16.26 -7.80
N HIS A 81 -6.23 -16.08 -7.49
CA HIS A 81 -6.89 -14.79 -7.66
C HIS A 81 -6.21 -13.69 -6.83
N VAL A 82 -5.88 -13.97 -5.56
CA VAL A 82 -5.12 -13.02 -4.73
C VAL A 82 -3.69 -12.78 -5.29
N GLU A 83 -3.00 -13.81 -5.79
CA GLU A 83 -1.70 -13.64 -6.47
C GLU A 83 -1.80 -12.68 -7.67
N ASP A 84 -2.83 -12.84 -8.49
CA ASP A 84 -3.06 -12.00 -9.67
C ASP A 84 -3.34 -10.54 -9.25
N LEU A 85 -4.17 -10.32 -8.24
CA LEU A 85 -4.42 -8.98 -7.67
C LEU A 85 -3.14 -8.33 -7.13
N LEU A 86 -2.32 -9.09 -6.40
CA LEU A 86 -1.05 -8.59 -5.86
C LEU A 86 -0.05 -8.25 -6.97
N ARG A 87 -0.01 -9.04 -8.06
CA ARG A 87 0.81 -8.76 -9.24
C ARG A 87 0.42 -7.44 -9.89
N ASP A 88 -0.88 -7.19 -10.04
CA ASP A 88 -1.40 -5.95 -10.60
C ASP A 88 -1.15 -4.74 -9.66
N ALA A 89 -1.31 -4.95 -8.36
CA ALA A 89 -1.04 -3.95 -7.34
C ALA A 89 0.44 -3.56 -7.30
N ALA A 90 1.38 -4.51 -7.41
CA ALA A 90 2.81 -4.24 -7.38
C ALA A 90 3.26 -3.26 -8.48
N GLY A 91 2.76 -3.45 -9.71
CA GLY A 91 3.04 -2.51 -10.80
C GLY A 91 2.57 -1.08 -10.49
N THR A 92 1.49 -0.95 -9.71
CA THR A 92 0.89 0.33 -9.36
C THR A 92 1.59 0.98 -8.15
N VAL A 93 1.97 0.19 -7.14
CA VAL A 93 2.75 0.62 -5.97
C VAL A 93 4.06 1.28 -6.40
N ILE A 94 4.80 0.62 -7.30
CA ILE A 94 6.09 1.08 -7.85
C ILE A 94 5.88 2.35 -8.70
N ALA A 95 4.87 2.33 -9.58
CA ALA A 95 4.67 3.39 -10.58
C ALA A 95 4.03 4.67 -10.03
N ARG A 96 3.29 4.62 -8.92
CA ARG A 96 2.47 5.76 -8.44
C ARG A 96 2.83 6.30 -7.05
N GLY A 97 3.90 5.79 -6.43
CA GLY A 97 4.38 6.35 -5.16
C GLY A 97 3.40 6.08 -4.02
N ALA A 98 3.05 4.80 -3.83
CA ALA A 98 2.23 4.37 -2.69
C ALA A 98 2.80 4.88 -1.36
N SER A 99 1.91 5.15 -0.40
CA SER A 99 2.30 5.55 0.95
C SER A 99 3.08 4.44 1.66
N THR A 100 3.81 4.80 2.71
CA THR A 100 4.53 3.83 3.56
C THR A 100 3.59 2.75 4.09
N GLU A 101 2.37 3.12 4.48
CA GLU A 101 1.35 2.20 4.99
C GLU A 101 0.83 1.26 3.90
N GLN A 102 0.61 1.75 2.68
CA GLN A 102 0.24 0.91 1.54
C GLN A 102 1.35 -0.08 1.19
N ARG A 103 2.61 0.35 1.20
CA ARG A 103 3.77 -0.53 1.00
C ARG A 103 3.85 -1.59 2.10
N TYR A 104 3.67 -1.19 3.35
CA TYR A 104 3.65 -2.10 4.49
C TYR A 104 2.49 -3.11 4.38
N LEU A 105 1.28 -2.67 4.05
CA LEU A 105 0.13 -3.57 3.88
C LEU A 105 0.38 -4.56 2.75
N PHE A 106 0.89 -4.10 1.62
CA PHE A 106 1.27 -4.96 0.50
C PHE A 106 2.28 -6.04 0.96
N GLN A 107 3.37 -5.63 1.62
CA GLN A 107 4.38 -6.56 2.15
C GLN A 107 3.76 -7.53 3.16
N ALA A 108 2.93 -7.07 4.09
CA ALA A 108 2.29 -7.92 5.09
C ALA A 108 1.37 -8.98 4.45
N VAL A 109 0.66 -8.64 3.38
CA VAL A 109 -0.15 -9.62 2.64
C VAL A 109 0.73 -10.68 1.97
N VAL A 110 1.81 -10.22 1.31
CA VAL A 110 2.74 -11.09 0.57
C VAL A 110 3.48 -12.05 1.52
N ASP A 111 3.96 -11.56 2.65
CA ASP A 111 4.84 -12.30 3.55
C ASP A 111 4.09 -13.14 4.59
N ASP A 112 2.91 -12.67 5.01
CA ASP A 112 2.20 -13.23 6.17
C ASP A 112 0.73 -13.56 5.88
N TYR A 113 -0.11 -12.57 5.54
CA TYR A 113 -1.57 -12.78 5.55
C TYR A 113 -2.08 -13.76 4.49
N LEU A 114 -1.39 -13.91 3.36
CA LEU A 114 -1.72 -14.95 2.39
C LEU A 114 -1.00 -16.28 2.69
N PRO A 115 0.32 -16.33 2.94
CA PRO A 115 1.00 -17.60 3.17
C PRO A 115 0.59 -18.32 4.47
N THR A 116 0.38 -17.60 5.56
CA THR A 116 0.17 -18.19 6.89
C THR A 116 -1.12 -19.01 6.96
N PRO A 117 -2.31 -18.52 6.57
CA PRO A 117 -3.53 -19.33 6.57
C PRO A 117 -3.42 -20.59 5.70
N VAL A 118 -2.75 -20.49 4.54
CA VAL A 118 -2.53 -21.63 3.64
C VAL A 118 -1.60 -22.67 4.28
N ARG A 119 -0.53 -22.24 4.96
CA ARG A 119 0.38 -23.14 5.72
C ARG A 119 -0.38 -23.84 6.85
N THR A 120 -1.15 -23.08 7.63
CA THR A 120 -1.96 -23.61 8.73
C THR A 120 -2.94 -24.65 8.23
N TYR A 121 -3.69 -24.34 7.17
CA TYR A 121 -4.61 -25.28 6.55
C TYR A 121 -3.89 -26.54 6.08
N ARG A 122 -2.74 -26.44 5.39
CA ARG A 122 -1.98 -27.61 4.92
C ARG A 122 -1.42 -28.48 6.04
N SER A 123 -1.26 -27.94 7.25
CA SER A 123 -0.83 -28.70 8.42
C SER A 123 -1.94 -29.60 8.99
N LEU A 124 -3.19 -29.38 8.60
CA LEU A 124 -4.33 -30.17 9.05
C LEU A 124 -4.30 -31.60 8.46
N PRO A 125 -4.87 -32.59 9.19
CA PRO A 125 -5.07 -33.93 8.68
C PRO A 125 -5.84 -33.94 7.34
N PRO A 126 -5.56 -34.87 6.41
CA PRO A 126 -6.28 -34.94 5.13
C PRO A 126 -7.81 -35.07 5.27
N SER A 127 -8.31 -35.63 6.37
CA SER A 127 -9.75 -35.72 6.67
C SER A 127 -10.43 -34.37 6.84
N ASP A 128 -9.68 -33.35 7.26
CA ASP A 128 -10.18 -32.01 7.57
C ASP A 128 -9.97 -31.06 6.39
N ARG A 129 -9.34 -31.55 5.31
CA ARG A 129 -9.03 -30.79 4.08
C ARG A 129 -9.90 -31.21 2.89
N THR A 130 -11.08 -31.73 3.16
CA THR A 130 -12.05 -32.10 2.12
C THR A 130 -12.75 -30.85 1.58
N PRO A 131 -13.26 -30.86 0.33
CA PRO A 131 -13.91 -29.68 -0.27
C PRO A 131 -15.06 -29.09 0.57
N ASP A 132 -15.81 -29.93 1.28
CA ASP A 132 -16.98 -29.54 2.08
C ASP A 132 -16.67 -29.33 3.57
N SER A 133 -15.40 -29.43 3.98
CA SER A 133 -14.98 -29.25 5.37
C SER A 133 -15.13 -27.80 5.83
N THR A 134 -15.43 -27.63 7.12
CA THR A 134 -15.44 -26.31 7.76
C THR A 134 -14.11 -25.58 7.58
N ALA A 135 -12.98 -26.27 7.70
CA ALA A 135 -11.66 -25.66 7.52
C ALA A 135 -11.44 -25.10 6.11
N THR A 136 -11.98 -25.78 5.08
CA THR A 136 -11.92 -25.31 3.69
C THR A 136 -12.80 -24.09 3.49
N ALA A 137 -14.00 -24.09 4.05
CA ALA A 137 -14.91 -22.93 4.02
C ALA A 137 -14.31 -21.72 4.75
N THR A 138 -13.70 -21.93 5.93
CA THR A 138 -13.02 -20.88 6.70
C THR A 138 -11.86 -20.28 5.91
N LEU A 139 -10.98 -21.11 5.35
CA LEU A 139 -9.86 -20.61 4.54
C LEU A 139 -10.37 -19.85 3.30
N ALA A 140 -11.41 -20.35 2.63
CA ALA A 140 -11.99 -19.65 1.49
C ALA A 140 -12.49 -18.25 1.88
N GLY A 141 -13.21 -18.11 2.99
CA GLY A 141 -13.66 -16.81 3.49
C GLY A 141 -12.52 -15.89 3.91
N GLN A 142 -11.44 -16.42 4.50
CA GLN A 142 -10.23 -15.65 4.81
C GLN A 142 -9.56 -15.11 3.54
N LEU A 143 -9.46 -15.92 2.49
CA LEU A 143 -8.90 -15.50 1.21
C LEU A 143 -9.78 -14.43 0.52
N ASP A 144 -11.10 -14.52 0.67
CA ASP A 144 -12.03 -13.51 0.13
C ASP A 144 -11.82 -12.15 0.82
N VAL A 145 -11.60 -12.13 2.15
CA VAL A 145 -11.24 -10.90 2.90
C VAL A 145 -9.91 -10.31 2.43
N VAL A 146 -8.91 -11.15 2.20
CA VAL A 146 -7.60 -10.70 1.68
C VAL A 146 -7.76 -10.10 0.29
N ALA A 147 -8.53 -10.74 -0.60
CA ALA A 147 -8.79 -10.23 -1.94
C ALA A 147 -9.44 -8.84 -1.91
N GLU A 148 -10.52 -8.68 -1.15
CA GLU A 148 -11.23 -7.39 -0.98
C GLU A 148 -10.27 -6.29 -0.49
N THR A 149 -9.41 -6.62 0.47
CA THR A 149 -8.44 -5.64 1.00
C THR A 149 -7.38 -5.23 -0.03
N VAL A 150 -6.90 -6.16 -0.85
CA VAL A 150 -5.93 -5.86 -1.92
C VAL A 150 -6.58 -5.02 -3.01
N GLU A 151 -7.83 -5.31 -3.39
CA GLU A 151 -8.59 -4.53 -4.35
C GLU A 151 -8.82 -3.10 -3.87
N ASP A 152 -9.27 -2.92 -2.62
CA ASP A 152 -9.48 -1.61 -2.01
C ASP A 152 -8.18 -0.80 -1.95
N MET A 153 -7.09 -1.42 -1.51
CA MET A 153 -5.76 -0.79 -1.52
C MET A 153 -5.34 -0.39 -2.94
N HIS A 154 -5.54 -1.27 -3.94
CA HIS A 154 -5.18 -1.00 -5.32
C HIS A 154 -5.96 0.17 -5.91
N GLU A 155 -7.27 0.23 -5.64
CA GLU A 155 -8.13 1.33 -6.09
C GLU A 155 -7.80 2.65 -5.39
N GLN A 156 -7.43 2.62 -4.10
CA GLN A 156 -6.95 3.81 -3.38
C GLN A 156 -5.66 4.36 -3.99
N ILE A 157 -4.69 3.49 -4.29
CA ILE A 157 -3.44 3.89 -4.97
C ILE A 157 -3.76 4.45 -6.37
N ARG A 158 -4.71 3.83 -7.08
CA ARG A 158 -5.09 4.25 -8.43
C ARG A 158 -5.76 5.62 -8.44
N SER A 159 -6.69 5.86 -7.52
CA SER A 159 -7.47 7.09 -7.41
C SER A 159 -6.71 8.25 -6.76
N GLY A 160 -5.59 7.97 -6.09
CA GLY A 160 -4.85 8.96 -5.30
C GLY A 160 -5.58 9.38 -4.03
N ALA A 161 -6.56 8.58 -3.59
CA ALA A 161 -7.29 8.82 -2.35
C ALA A 161 -6.34 8.67 -1.16
N ILE A 162 -6.28 9.70 -0.32
CA ILE A 162 -5.63 9.62 0.99
C ILE A 162 -6.64 8.98 1.94
N ALA A 163 -6.44 7.71 2.28
CA ALA A 163 -7.23 7.00 3.29
C ALA A 163 -6.41 6.85 4.59
N GLU A 164 -7.09 6.79 5.75
CA GLU A 164 -6.49 6.31 7.00
C GLU A 164 -6.20 4.80 6.90
N LEU A 165 -5.09 4.44 6.27
CA LEU A 165 -4.66 3.08 5.95
C LEU A 165 -4.23 2.25 7.17
N SER A 166 -3.99 2.89 8.32
CA SER A 166 -3.72 2.25 9.60
C SER A 166 -4.88 1.36 10.08
N SER A 167 -6.07 1.49 9.49
CA SER A 167 -7.20 0.58 9.69
C SER A 167 -7.01 -0.77 9.02
N HIS A 168 -6.48 -0.86 7.79
CA HIS A 168 -6.48 -2.12 7.01
C HIS A 168 -5.60 -3.23 7.61
N GLY A 169 -4.38 -2.90 8.03
CA GLY A 169 -3.50 -3.91 8.66
C GLY A 169 -4.04 -4.42 10.00
N ARG A 170 -4.68 -3.53 10.78
CA ARG A 170 -5.33 -3.91 12.05
C ARG A 170 -6.62 -4.68 11.77
N PHE A 171 -7.40 -4.26 10.78
CA PHE A 171 -8.61 -4.93 10.31
C PHE A 171 -8.32 -6.34 9.82
N LEU A 172 -7.31 -6.54 8.96
CA LEU A 172 -6.89 -7.87 8.52
C LEU A 172 -6.47 -8.73 9.71
N ARG A 173 -5.67 -8.17 10.64
CA ARG A 173 -5.23 -8.91 11.82
C ARG A 173 -6.41 -9.28 12.74
N ASP A 174 -7.40 -8.40 12.90
CA ASP A 174 -8.61 -8.66 13.68
C ASP A 174 -9.55 -9.66 12.99
N ARG A 175 -9.65 -9.60 11.66
CA ARG A 175 -10.57 -10.40 10.83
C ARG A 175 -10.02 -11.80 10.53
N LEU A 176 -8.71 -11.91 10.35
CA LEU A 176 -8.01 -13.18 10.11
C LEU A 176 -7.53 -13.83 11.41
N GLY A 177 -7.30 -13.03 12.47
CA GLY A 177 -6.84 -13.47 13.79
C GLY A 177 -5.42 -14.05 13.79
N ASP A 178 -4.81 -14.19 14.97
CA ASP A 178 -3.63 -15.05 15.19
C ASP A 178 -4.04 -16.53 15.04
N GLY A 179 -4.47 -16.95 13.85
CA GLY A 179 -5.05 -18.26 13.58
C GLY A 179 -6.35 -18.48 14.35
N ASP A 180 -7.46 -18.55 13.65
CA ASP A 180 -8.78 -18.90 14.17
C ASP A 180 -8.73 -20.00 15.28
N GLU A 181 -9.46 -19.83 16.39
CA GLU A 181 -9.62 -20.88 17.42
C GLU A 181 -10.19 -22.18 16.82
N GLY A 182 -10.89 -22.13 15.69
CA GLY A 182 -11.32 -23.30 14.91
C GLY A 182 -10.19 -24.00 14.15
N LEU A 183 -9.05 -23.35 13.97
CA LEU A 183 -7.80 -23.91 13.42
C LEU A 183 -6.78 -24.28 14.52
N ARG A 184 -7.03 -23.89 15.78
CA ARG A 184 -6.33 -24.46 16.94
C ARG A 184 -6.96 -25.80 17.25
N LEU A 185 -6.17 -26.86 17.08
CA LEU A 185 -6.46 -28.25 17.43
C LEU A 185 -7.35 -28.39 18.68
N ARG A 186 -8.66 -28.59 18.48
CA ARG A 186 -9.52 -29.21 19.49
C ARG A 186 -9.23 -30.71 19.47
N GLY A 187 -8.13 -31.11 20.10
CA GLY A 187 -7.70 -32.51 20.10
C GLY A 187 -6.46 -32.85 20.92
N ALA A 188 -6.07 -32.03 21.89
CA ALA A 188 -4.97 -32.33 22.80
C ALA A 188 -5.34 -32.00 24.25
N ASP A 189 -6.47 -32.54 24.71
CA ASP A 189 -6.70 -32.80 26.13
C ASP A 189 -7.13 -34.28 26.25
N SER A 190 -6.19 -35.10 26.70
CA SER A 190 -6.41 -36.42 27.32
C SER A 190 -5.40 -36.56 28.45
#